data_AF-A0A2V3PQ11-F1
#
_entry.id   AF-A0A2V3PQ11-F1
#
_cell.length_a   1.000
_cell.length_b   1.000
_cell.length_c   1.000
_cell.angle_alpha   90.00
_cell.angle_beta   90.00
_cell.angle_gamma   90.00
#
_symmetry.space_group_name_H-M   'P 1'
#
loop_
_entity.id
_entity.type
_entity.pdbx_description
1 polymer ?
#
loop_
_entity_poly.entity_id
_entity_poly.type
_entity_poly.pdbx_seq_one_letter_code
_entity_poly.pdbx_strand_id
1 'polypeptide(L)'
;MKAKKYILGLLGMALLFTACDPDVGDKPGIGDAPSVDDIKFTMTPSAEDPNTIQFDFTSDLISPYWALTNADGSIMSTNKRSFPFKYIWAGEHDGSIQAYGRGGLSEAKTFKVSVASNDPVIYLLTGKDTPKVWIWDSSVQGHLGCGEPTTSTPNWWSAGPNELAGRGIYDDELTFILNAKRDYSLKANNDIYVNESAAKVMAPDLFPNGSTVAVTVPYIQPAGQTWFMDMDADGKLYLTFTNKGFPSYVAHPDVLGNVRYEILELTENTLQLQWKGSGINWYMRFKVKQ
;
A
#
# COMPACT_ATOMS: atom_id res chain seq x y z
N MET A 1 -4.45 -3.87 -91.81
CA MET A 1 -4.12 -2.52 -91.27
C MET A 1 -5.17 -2.15 -90.21
N LYS A 2 -5.20 -2.59 -88.94
CA LYS A 2 -4.19 -2.96 -87.93
C LYS A 2 -3.07 -1.92 -87.82
N ALA A 3 -3.28 -0.88 -86.97
CA ALA A 3 -2.24 -0.08 -86.28
C ALA A 3 -2.65 1.39 -85.91
N LYS A 4 -3.91 1.86 -86.07
CA LYS A 4 -4.24 3.28 -85.84
C LYS A 4 -5.50 3.59 -85.02
N LYS A 5 -5.91 2.71 -84.08
CA LYS A 5 -7.07 2.98 -83.20
C LYS A 5 -6.78 2.97 -81.69
N TYR A 6 -5.51 2.85 -81.27
CA TYR A 6 -5.14 2.74 -79.84
C TYR A 6 -4.26 3.87 -79.31
N ILE A 7 -4.28 5.06 -79.92
CA ILE A 7 -3.46 6.21 -79.46
C ILE A 7 -4.29 7.31 -78.79
N LEU A 8 -5.62 7.24 -78.85
CA LEU A 8 -6.52 8.21 -78.20
C LEU A 8 -7.11 7.74 -76.86
N GLY A 9 -6.63 6.61 -76.31
CA GLY A 9 -7.12 6.05 -75.04
C GLY A 9 -6.09 6.04 -73.91
N LEU A 10 -4.84 6.47 -74.18
CA LEU A 10 -3.72 6.40 -73.23
C LEU A 10 -3.31 7.74 -72.63
N LEU A 11 -3.93 8.86 -73.06
CA LEU A 11 -3.65 10.20 -72.51
C LEU A 11 -4.74 10.71 -71.55
N GLY A 12 -5.84 9.97 -71.36
CA GLY A 12 -6.93 10.31 -70.45
C GLY A 12 -6.88 9.65 -69.06
N MET A 13 -5.94 8.74 -68.84
CA MET A 13 -5.84 7.95 -67.60
C MET A 13 -4.64 8.35 -66.71
N ALA A 14 -3.98 9.47 -67.02
CA ALA A 14 -2.82 9.97 -66.26
C ALA A 14 -3.13 11.19 -65.38
N LEU A 15 -4.38 11.69 -65.38
CA LEU A 15 -4.78 12.90 -64.67
C LEU A 15 -5.77 12.66 -63.51
N LEU A 16 -5.96 11.40 -63.07
CA LEU A 16 -6.86 11.05 -61.97
C LEU A 16 -6.15 10.69 -60.65
N PHE A 17 -4.83 10.90 -60.54
CA PHE A 17 -4.07 10.58 -59.34
C PHE A 17 -3.45 11.78 -58.61
N THR A 18 -3.83 13.02 -58.95
CA THR A 18 -3.36 14.22 -58.23
C THR A 18 -4.46 14.90 -57.39
N ALA A 19 -5.57 14.20 -57.12
CA ALA A 19 -6.65 14.73 -56.27
C ALA A 19 -6.61 14.24 -54.82
N CYS A 20 -5.59 13.47 -54.43
CA CYS A 20 -5.17 13.40 -53.04
C CYS A 20 -3.98 14.34 -52.87
N ASP A 21 -4.26 15.64 -52.73
CA ASP A 21 -3.52 16.31 -51.66
C ASP A 21 -3.89 15.50 -50.41
N PRO A 22 -2.94 14.85 -49.70
CA PRO A 22 -3.28 14.42 -48.36
C PRO A 22 -3.76 15.68 -47.69
N ASP A 23 -5.03 15.72 -47.32
CA ASP A 23 -5.56 16.75 -46.47
C ASP A 23 -4.84 16.54 -45.13
N VAL A 24 -3.61 17.06 -45.06
CA VAL A 24 -2.90 17.41 -43.83
C VAL A 24 -3.48 18.73 -43.35
N GLY A 25 -4.76 19.01 -43.63
CA GLY A 25 -5.59 19.80 -42.74
C GLY A 25 -5.33 19.30 -41.34
N ASP A 26 -4.92 20.24 -40.48
CA ASP A 26 -4.47 20.01 -39.11
C ASP A 26 -5.18 18.79 -38.52
N LYS A 27 -4.43 17.69 -38.31
CA LYS A 27 -4.96 16.56 -37.54
C LYS A 27 -5.62 17.17 -36.32
N PRO A 28 -6.93 16.94 -36.04
CA PRO A 28 -7.60 17.60 -34.93
C PRO A 28 -6.74 17.42 -33.68
N GLY A 29 -6.05 18.49 -33.30
CA GLY A 29 -5.15 18.48 -32.17
C GLY A 29 -6.00 18.24 -30.94
N ILE A 30 -5.57 17.33 -30.07
CA ILE A 30 -6.28 17.04 -28.82
C ILE A 30 -6.26 18.27 -27.86
N GLY A 31 -5.50 19.31 -28.24
CA GLY A 31 -5.21 20.50 -27.45
C GLY A 31 -3.89 20.34 -26.71
N ASP A 32 -3.44 21.42 -26.07
CA ASP A 32 -2.28 21.38 -25.19
C ASP A 32 -2.64 20.83 -23.81
N ALA A 33 -1.67 20.23 -23.13
CA ALA A 33 -1.82 19.84 -21.73
C ALA A 33 -2.04 21.08 -20.85
N PRO A 34 -2.73 20.96 -19.70
CA PRO A 34 -2.89 22.08 -18.77
C PRO A 34 -1.54 22.66 -18.31
N SER A 35 -1.47 23.96 -18.08
CA SER A 35 -0.30 24.58 -17.46
C SER A 35 -0.25 24.28 -15.96
N VAL A 36 0.95 24.21 -15.39
CA VAL A 36 1.16 24.15 -13.93
C VAL A 36 0.57 25.37 -13.22
N ASP A 37 0.52 26.51 -13.90
CA ASP A 37 -0.06 27.74 -13.37
C ASP A 37 -1.60 27.68 -13.26
N ASP A 38 -2.24 26.79 -14.01
CA ASP A 38 -3.68 26.54 -13.94
C ASP A 38 -4.06 25.72 -12.70
N ILE A 39 -3.08 25.07 -12.05
CA ILE A 39 -3.28 24.23 -10.87
C ILE A 39 -3.42 25.09 -9.62
N LYS A 40 -4.66 25.24 -9.16
CA LYS A 40 -5.08 25.91 -7.93
C LYS A 40 -5.63 24.89 -6.93
N PHE A 41 -5.13 24.96 -5.70
CA PHE A 41 -5.59 24.13 -4.60
C PHE A 41 -5.30 24.77 -3.25
N THR A 42 -5.94 24.28 -2.20
CA THR A 42 -5.67 24.62 -0.81
C THR A 42 -5.34 23.37 0.00
N MET A 43 -4.52 23.54 1.04
CA MET A 43 -4.22 22.54 2.05
C MET A 43 -4.46 23.20 3.41
N THR A 44 -5.44 22.72 4.16
CA THR A 44 -5.85 23.37 5.41
C THR A 44 -5.94 22.34 6.52
N PRO A 45 -5.16 22.47 7.61
CA PRO A 45 -5.31 21.62 8.78
C PRO A 45 -6.73 21.69 9.33
N SER A 46 -7.29 20.55 9.69
CA SER A 46 -8.58 20.48 10.39
C SER A 46 -8.46 21.13 11.77
N ALA A 47 -9.53 21.81 12.19
CA ALA A 47 -9.61 22.41 13.52
C ALA A 47 -9.72 21.37 14.64
N GLU A 48 -10.30 20.20 14.33
CA GLU A 48 -10.50 19.11 15.30
C GLU A 48 -9.24 18.24 15.45
N ASP A 49 -8.50 18.06 14.36
CA ASP A 49 -7.31 17.23 14.29
C ASP A 49 -6.26 17.87 13.38
N PRO A 50 -5.25 18.58 13.93
CA PRO A 50 -4.21 19.25 13.15
C PRO A 50 -3.36 18.32 12.27
N ASN A 51 -3.36 17.00 12.56
CA ASN A 51 -2.71 16.00 11.73
C ASN A 51 -3.53 15.63 10.48
N THR A 52 -4.81 15.98 10.46
CA THR A 52 -5.69 15.82 9.30
C THR A 52 -5.68 17.09 8.46
N ILE A 53 -5.22 16.97 7.22
CA ILE A 53 -5.12 18.08 6.26
C ILE A 53 -6.21 17.92 5.22
N GLN A 54 -7.04 18.94 5.06
CA GLN A 54 -8.04 19.03 4.02
C GLN A 54 -7.39 19.53 2.73
N PHE A 55 -7.45 18.73 1.67
CA PHE A 55 -6.99 19.08 0.33
C PHE A 55 -8.19 19.43 -0.53
N ASP A 56 -8.19 20.63 -1.13
CA ASP A 56 -9.23 21.07 -2.06
C ASP A 56 -8.61 21.58 -3.36
N PHE A 57 -8.91 20.91 -4.46
CA PHE A 57 -8.56 21.33 -5.81
C PHE A 57 -9.65 22.26 -6.37
N THR A 58 -9.29 23.50 -6.66
CA THR A 58 -10.23 24.59 -6.97
C THR A 58 -10.16 25.07 -8.43
N SER A 59 -9.30 24.45 -9.25
CA SER A 59 -9.20 24.77 -10.68
C SER A 59 -10.43 24.25 -11.45
N ASP A 60 -10.92 25.00 -12.42
CA ASP A 60 -12.06 24.61 -13.27
C ASP A 60 -11.62 23.80 -14.49
N LEU A 61 -12.51 22.96 -15.02
CA LEU A 61 -12.36 22.23 -16.30
C LEU A 61 -11.18 21.24 -16.43
N ILE A 62 -10.39 21.05 -15.38
CA ILE A 62 -9.32 20.07 -15.26
C ILE A 62 -9.53 19.18 -14.02
N SER A 63 -8.91 18.00 -14.00
CA SER A 63 -9.02 17.04 -12.88
C SER A 63 -7.67 16.83 -12.20
N PRO A 64 -7.59 16.76 -10.86
CA PRO A 64 -6.32 16.58 -10.19
C PRO A 64 -5.84 15.14 -10.24
N TYR A 65 -4.54 14.97 -10.16
CA TYR A 65 -3.85 13.73 -9.84
C TYR A 65 -2.83 14.03 -8.75
N TRP A 66 -3.18 13.71 -7.52
CA TRP A 66 -2.34 13.89 -6.35
C TRP A 66 -1.42 12.70 -6.16
N ALA A 67 -0.17 12.97 -5.76
CA ALA A 67 0.78 11.98 -5.30
C ALA A 67 1.36 12.44 -3.96
N LEU A 68 1.07 11.72 -2.89
CA LEU A 68 1.55 11.98 -1.53
C LEU A 68 2.59 10.93 -1.16
N THR A 69 3.71 11.36 -0.60
CA THR A 69 4.79 10.46 -0.19
C THR A 69 4.56 9.99 1.24
N ASN A 70 4.48 8.69 1.44
CA ASN A 70 4.40 8.06 2.76
C ASN A 70 5.78 8.05 3.44
N ALA A 71 5.79 7.81 4.75
CA ALA A 71 7.01 7.78 5.54
C ALA A 71 8.01 6.68 5.12
N ASP A 72 7.55 5.62 4.46
CA ASP A 72 8.37 4.55 3.90
C ASP A 72 8.85 4.82 2.46
N GLY A 73 8.49 5.98 1.89
CA GLY A 73 8.81 6.39 0.52
C GLY A 73 7.84 5.89 -0.54
N SER A 74 6.82 5.09 -0.16
CA SER A 74 5.76 4.72 -1.09
C SER A 74 4.88 5.92 -1.46
N ILE A 75 4.22 5.85 -2.62
CA ILE A 75 3.36 6.92 -3.12
C ILE A 75 1.90 6.50 -3.00
N MET A 76 1.12 7.28 -2.26
CA MET A 76 -0.33 7.26 -2.31
C MET A 76 -0.80 8.22 -3.40
N SER A 77 -1.73 7.77 -4.25
CA SER A 77 -2.31 8.63 -5.30
C SER A 77 -3.82 8.69 -5.23
N THR A 78 -4.39 9.81 -5.66
CA THR A 78 -5.84 10.03 -5.72
C THR A 78 -6.18 11.12 -6.75
N ASN A 79 -7.34 11.01 -7.37
CA ASN A 79 -7.90 12.02 -8.27
C ASN A 79 -9.11 12.76 -7.67
N LYS A 80 -9.36 12.58 -6.36
CA LYS A 80 -10.44 13.28 -5.65
C LYS A 80 -10.18 14.80 -5.70
N ARG A 81 -11.22 15.58 -5.99
CA ARG A 81 -11.14 17.06 -5.96
C ARG A 81 -11.08 17.62 -4.55
N SER A 82 -11.69 16.93 -3.59
CA SER A 82 -11.72 17.31 -2.19
C SER A 82 -11.60 16.05 -1.35
N PHE A 83 -10.66 16.01 -0.42
CA PHE A 83 -10.48 14.89 0.51
C PHE A 83 -9.65 15.29 1.73
N PRO A 84 -9.95 14.73 2.92
CA PRO A 84 -9.04 14.78 4.05
C PRO A 84 -7.94 13.73 3.91
N PHE A 85 -6.74 14.04 4.38
CA PHE A 85 -5.66 13.07 4.55
C PHE A 85 -4.97 13.29 5.89
N LYS A 86 -4.80 12.20 6.64
CA LYS A 86 -4.26 12.23 8.00
C LYS A 86 -2.81 11.76 8.01
N TYR A 87 -1.91 12.64 8.43
CA TYR A 87 -0.50 12.37 8.59
C TYR A 87 -0.20 11.83 9.99
N ILE A 88 0.43 10.67 10.05
CA ILE A 88 0.75 10.00 11.33
C ILE A 88 2.00 10.60 11.99
N TRP A 89 2.94 11.11 11.20
CA TRP A 89 4.24 11.55 11.68
C TRP A 89 4.37 13.07 11.63
N ALA A 90 5.03 13.64 12.64
CA ALA A 90 5.50 15.03 12.61
C ALA A 90 6.55 15.23 11.51
N GLY A 91 6.67 16.45 11.02
CA GLY A 91 7.69 16.88 10.08
C GLY A 91 7.11 17.42 8.77
N GLU A 92 8.01 17.55 7.79
CA GLU A 92 7.69 17.99 6.44
C GLU A 92 7.44 16.78 5.55
N HIS A 93 6.28 16.76 4.91
CA HIS A 93 5.86 15.70 3.99
C HIS A 93 5.81 16.22 2.57
N ASP A 94 6.48 15.52 1.66
CA ASP A 94 6.52 15.87 0.25
C ASP A 94 5.31 15.32 -0.52
N GLY A 95 4.76 16.16 -1.38
CA GLY A 95 3.71 15.78 -2.31
C GLY A 95 3.85 16.49 -3.65
N SER A 96 3.12 15.99 -4.64
CA SER A 96 2.96 16.62 -5.93
C SER A 96 1.55 16.49 -6.45
N ILE A 97 1.19 17.38 -7.37
CA ILE A 97 -0.06 17.34 -8.09
C ILE A 97 0.18 17.58 -9.57
N GLN A 98 -0.51 16.81 -10.41
CA GLN A 98 -0.67 17.08 -11.84
C GLN A 98 -2.14 17.35 -12.13
N ALA A 99 -2.42 18.03 -13.23
CA ALA A 99 -3.78 18.22 -13.73
C ALA A 99 -3.97 17.50 -15.07
N TYR A 100 -5.07 16.75 -15.18
CA TYR A 100 -5.52 16.12 -16.40
C TYR A 100 -6.54 17.00 -17.12
N GLY A 101 -6.29 17.27 -18.40
CA GLY A 101 -7.16 18.03 -19.29
C GLY A 101 -7.14 17.48 -20.71
N ARG A 102 -7.65 18.26 -21.68
CA ARG A 102 -7.85 17.81 -23.08
C ARG A 102 -6.55 17.35 -23.76
N GLY A 103 -5.43 18.02 -23.53
CA GLY A 103 -4.13 17.64 -24.08
C GLY A 103 -3.30 16.70 -23.20
N GLY A 104 -3.89 16.07 -22.16
CA GLY A 104 -3.21 15.11 -21.29
C GLY A 104 -2.88 15.66 -19.91
N LEU A 105 -1.83 15.11 -19.29
CA LEU A 105 -1.33 15.51 -17.97
C LEU A 105 -0.39 16.71 -18.08
N SER A 106 -0.55 17.66 -17.18
CA SER A 106 0.42 18.73 -16.97
C SER A 106 1.76 18.20 -16.43
N GLU A 107 2.78 19.06 -16.44
CA GLU A 107 3.94 18.92 -15.55
C GLU A 107 3.50 18.87 -14.07
N ALA A 108 4.35 18.29 -13.21
CA ALA A 108 4.06 18.16 -11.79
C ALA A 108 4.37 19.45 -11.01
N LYS A 109 3.42 19.88 -10.18
CA LYS A 109 3.59 20.94 -9.19
C LYS A 109 3.86 20.32 -7.83
N THR A 110 5.03 20.58 -7.25
CA THR A 110 5.41 20.04 -5.94
C THR A 110 4.94 20.95 -4.80
N PHE A 111 4.71 20.36 -3.63
CA PHE A 111 4.35 21.07 -2.40
C PHE A 111 4.86 20.32 -1.17
N LYS A 112 4.85 21.01 -0.03
CA LYS A 112 5.17 20.44 1.28
C LYS A 112 4.02 20.65 2.25
N VAL A 113 3.83 19.67 3.12
CA VAL A 113 2.86 19.73 4.22
C VAL A 113 3.61 19.63 5.53
N SER A 114 3.43 20.62 6.40
CA SER A 114 4.08 20.70 7.71
C SER A 114 3.15 20.19 8.80
N VAL A 115 3.59 19.17 9.54
CA VAL A 115 2.83 18.53 10.63
C VAL A 115 3.60 18.69 11.93
N ALA A 116 3.00 19.35 12.93
CA ALA A 116 3.71 19.78 14.13
C ALA A 116 4.07 18.64 15.10
N SER A 117 3.22 17.61 15.18
CA SER A 117 3.35 16.51 16.15
C SER A 117 2.95 15.17 15.55
N ASN A 118 3.48 14.09 16.11
CA ASN A 118 3.03 12.75 15.79
C ASN A 118 1.57 12.58 16.21
N ASP A 119 0.81 11.82 15.43
CA ASP A 119 -0.55 11.47 15.80
C ASP A 119 -0.55 10.58 17.07
N PRO A 120 -1.44 10.84 18.05
CA PRO A 120 -1.51 10.05 19.27
C PRO A 120 -1.76 8.55 19.07
N VAL A 121 -2.30 8.12 17.91
CA VAL A 121 -2.51 6.71 17.57
C VAL A 121 -1.20 5.89 17.67
N ILE A 122 -0.05 6.51 17.42
CA ILE A 122 1.25 5.86 17.58
C ILE A 122 1.42 5.30 19.00
N TYR A 123 0.97 6.04 20.02
CA TYR A 123 1.12 5.62 21.42
C TYR A 123 0.22 4.44 21.78
N LEU A 124 -0.87 4.20 21.04
CA LEU A 124 -1.66 2.99 21.20
C LEU A 124 -0.81 1.76 20.85
N LEU A 125 0.04 1.86 19.81
CA LEU A 125 0.92 0.77 19.35
C LEU A 125 2.20 0.66 20.21
N THR A 126 2.86 1.78 20.50
CA THR A 126 4.20 1.78 21.10
C THR A 126 4.16 1.83 22.63
N GLY A 127 3.06 2.34 23.21
CA GLY A 127 3.06 2.86 24.57
C GLY A 127 3.65 4.27 24.63
N LYS A 128 3.17 5.08 25.58
CA LYS A 128 3.63 6.47 25.78
C LYS A 128 4.90 6.54 26.62
N ASP A 129 4.83 6.00 27.84
CA ASP A 129 5.92 6.07 28.82
C ASP A 129 6.65 4.73 28.99
N THR A 130 5.92 3.62 28.81
CA THR A 130 6.46 2.25 28.89
C THR A 130 6.22 1.55 27.56
N PRO A 131 7.25 0.95 26.95
CA PRO A 131 7.09 0.19 25.72
C PRO A 131 6.04 -0.92 25.88
N LYS A 132 5.10 -0.98 24.93
CA LYS A 132 4.15 -2.09 24.86
C LYS A 132 4.81 -3.31 24.24
N VAL A 133 4.62 -4.45 24.88
CA VAL A 133 4.93 -5.75 24.33
C VAL A 133 3.62 -6.41 23.92
N TRP A 134 3.50 -6.78 22.66
CA TRP A 134 2.34 -7.47 22.11
C TRP A 134 2.61 -8.96 22.02
N ILE A 135 1.64 -9.76 22.43
CA ILE A 135 1.64 -11.22 22.32
C ILE A 135 0.35 -11.65 21.61
N TRP A 136 0.32 -12.84 21.04
CA TRP A 136 -0.91 -13.38 20.47
C TRP A 136 -2.05 -13.39 21.49
N ASP A 137 -3.26 -13.02 21.05
CA ASP A 137 -4.46 -13.16 21.88
C ASP A 137 -4.99 -14.60 21.81
N SER A 138 -4.18 -15.57 22.28
CA SER A 138 -4.50 -17.01 22.17
C SER A 138 -5.81 -17.41 22.85
N SER A 139 -6.36 -16.56 23.73
CA SER A 139 -7.62 -16.80 24.44
C SER A 139 -8.87 -16.64 23.59
N VAL A 140 -8.78 -15.99 22.42
CA VAL A 140 -9.96 -15.69 21.59
C VAL A 140 -9.96 -16.53 20.31
N GLN A 141 -11.15 -16.86 19.83
CA GLN A 141 -11.32 -17.51 18.54
C GLN A 141 -10.92 -16.55 17.41
N GLY A 142 -10.24 -17.08 16.39
CA GLY A 142 -9.83 -16.31 15.21
C GLY A 142 -8.68 -15.35 15.46
N HIS A 143 -7.90 -15.55 16.54
CA HIS A 143 -6.70 -14.76 16.78
C HIS A 143 -5.67 -14.94 15.66
N LEU A 144 -5.63 -16.12 15.02
CA LEU A 144 -5.01 -16.34 13.73
C LEU A 144 -6.04 -17.02 12.82
N GLY A 145 -6.10 -16.61 11.56
CA GLY A 145 -7.01 -17.23 10.60
C GLY A 145 -6.84 -16.72 9.18
N CYS A 146 -7.57 -17.33 8.25
CA CYS A 146 -7.64 -16.91 6.87
C CYS A 146 -9.07 -16.90 6.31
N GLY A 147 -9.27 -16.15 5.23
CA GLY A 147 -10.57 -16.01 4.61
C GLY A 147 -10.56 -15.35 3.25
N GLU A 148 -11.76 -15.17 2.72
CA GLU A 148 -11.98 -14.55 1.41
C GLU A 148 -11.50 -13.09 1.37
N PRO A 149 -11.02 -12.59 0.22
CA PRO A 149 -10.53 -11.22 0.07
C PRO A 149 -11.52 -10.12 0.46
N THR A 150 -12.82 -10.40 0.43
CA THR A 150 -13.91 -9.46 0.71
C THR A 150 -14.29 -9.37 2.19
N THR A 151 -13.74 -10.25 3.03
CA THR A 151 -14.07 -10.32 4.46
C THR A 151 -13.14 -9.44 5.31
N SER A 152 -13.58 -9.14 6.53
CA SER A 152 -12.78 -8.49 7.57
C SER A 152 -12.49 -9.43 8.76
N THR A 153 -12.94 -10.67 8.67
CA THR A 153 -12.73 -11.72 9.67
C THR A 153 -12.46 -13.05 8.98
N PRO A 154 -11.76 -13.99 9.63
CA PRO A 154 -11.53 -15.32 9.06
C PRO A 154 -12.84 -16.08 8.85
N ASN A 155 -13.04 -16.62 7.64
CA ASN A 155 -14.21 -17.44 7.30
C ASN A 155 -13.86 -18.80 6.68
N TRP A 156 -12.60 -19.06 6.35
CA TRP A 156 -12.13 -20.37 5.85
C TRP A 156 -11.46 -21.19 6.95
N TRP A 157 -10.57 -20.56 7.72
CA TRP A 157 -10.00 -21.15 8.92
C TRP A 157 -9.83 -20.09 10.00
N SER A 158 -10.20 -20.45 11.23
CA SER A 158 -10.21 -19.58 12.39
C SER A 158 -9.71 -20.39 13.58
N ALA A 159 -8.50 -20.11 14.04
CA ALA A 159 -7.88 -20.85 15.14
C ALA A 159 -8.73 -20.71 16.40
N GLY A 160 -9.11 -21.84 17.00
CA GLY A 160 -9.78 -21.88 18.30
C GLY A 160 -8.87 -21.38 19.43
N PRO A 161 -9.44 -21.03 20.59
CA PRO A 161 -8.65 -20.64 21.75
C PRO A 161 -7.56 -21.69 22.08
N ASN A 162 -6.31 -21.23 22.14
CA ASN A 162 -5.09 -22.00 22.40
C ASN A 162 -4.82 -23.17 21.44
N GLU A 163 -5.45 -23.21 20.26
CA GLU A 163 -5.29 -24.32 19.28
C GLU A 163 -3.83 -24.57 18.88
N LEU A 164 -3.01 -23.50 18.83
CA LEU A 164 -1.60 -23.57 18.39
C LEU A 164 -0.61 -23.66 19.56
N ALA A 165 -1.07 -24.04 20.76
CA ALA A 165 -0.21 -24.20 21.91
C ALA A 165 0.87 -25.26 21.65
N GLY A 166 2.12 -24.94 22.01
CA GLY A 166 3.28 -25.82 21.76
C GLY A 166 3.81 -25.80 20.32
N ARG A 167 3.35 -24.88 19.46
CA ARG A 167 3.85 -24.69 18.08
C ARG A 167 4.83 -23.52 17.91
N GLY A 168 5.37 -22.96 19.00
CA GLY A 168 6.36 -21.87 18.91
C GLY A 168 5.79 -20.56 18.37
N ILE A 169 4.53 -20.26 18.70
CA ILE A 169 3.85 -19.02 18.27
C ILE A 169 3.42 -18.17 19.46
N TYR A 170 2.93 -18.78 20.53
CA TYR A 170 2.32 -18.03 21.65
C TYR A 170 3.32 -17.46 22.66
N ASP A 171 4.61 -17.74 22.49
CA ASP A 171 5.71 -17.13 23.26
C ASP A 171 6.36 -15.95 22.53
N ASP A 172 5.93 -15.64 21.30
CA ASP A 172 6.42 -14.51 20.53
C ASP A 172 5.99 -13.17 21.13
N GLU A 173 6.95 -12.25 21.21
CA GLU A 173 6.78 -10.90 21.75
C GLU A 173 7.16 -9.86 20.69
N LEU A 174 6.20 -9.00 20.31
CA LEU A 174 6.40 -7.92 19.36
C LEU A 174 6.53 -6.59 20.10
N THR A 175 7.55 -5.80 19.78
CA THR A 175 7.75 -4.46 20.34
C THR A 175 8.02 -3.44 19.24
N PHE A 176 7.26 -2.34 19.26
CA PHE A 176 7.39 -1.23 18.32
C PHE A 176 8.08 -0.05 19.01
N ILE A 177 9.34 0.19 18.68
CA ILE A 177 10.17 1.17 19.40
C ILE A 177 10.01 2.52 18.71
N LEU A 178 9.50 3.50 19.45
CA LEU A 178 9.40 4.88 18.99
C LEU A 178 10.75 5.60 19.15
N ASN A 179 11.62 5.46 18.15
CA ASN A 179 12.88 6.18 18.05
C ASN A 179 13.08 6.70 16.61
N ALA A 180 14.20 7.38 16.34
CA ALA A 180 14.46 7.96 15.02
C ALA A 180 14.48 6.93 13.87
N LYS A 181 14.86 5.67 14.17
CA LYS A 181 14.92 4.57 13.19
C LYS A 181 13.60 3.81 13.08
N ARG A 182 12.71 3.93 14.07
CA ARG A 182 11.51 3.12 14.27
C ARG A 182 11.85 1.63 14.32
N ASP A 183 12.78 1.29 15.20
CA ASP A 183 13.24 -0.10 15.33
C ASP A 183 12.06 -1.03 15.71
N TYR A 184 12.01 -2.19 15.06
CA TYR A 184 11.05 -3.26 15.34
C TYR A 184 11.75 -4.44 16.01
N SER A 185 11.18 -4.97 17.09
CA SER A 185 11.68 -6.18 17.74
C SER A 185 10.64 -7.28 17.72
N LEU A 186 11.04 -8.45 17.24
CA LEU A 186 10.32 -9.71 17.36
C LEU A 186 11.20 -10.68 18.15
N LYS A 187 10.85 -10.91 19.41
CA LYS A 187 11.48 -11.93 20.23
C LYS A 187 10.70 -13.23 20.05
N ALA A 188 11.22 -14.09 19.18
CA ALA A 188 10.59 -15.34 18.76
C ALA A 188 11.12 -16.60 19.49
N ASN A 189 11.97 -16.43 20.50
CA ASN A 189 12.52 -17.55 21.31
C ASN A 189 13.10 -18.74 20.49
N ASN A 190 13.76 -18.43 19.37
CA ASN A 190 14.48 -19.32 18.44
C ASN A 190 13.66 -19.95 17.32
N ASP A 191 12.34 -19.81 17.28
CA ASP A 191 11.52 -20.32 16.19
C ASP A 191 10.30 -19.46 15.91
N ILE A 192 9.63 -19.70 14.78
CA ILE A 192 8.36 -19.05 14.43
C ILE A 192 7.43 -20.07 13.79
N TYR A 193 6.14 -19.83 13.88
CA TYR A 193 5.14 -20.58 13.13
C TYR A 193 4.90 -19.98 11.75
N VAL A 194 4.94 -20.81 10.71
CA VAL A 194 4.86 -20.36 9.31
C VAL A 194 3.90 -21.22 8.50
N ASN A 195 3.20 -20.58 7.57
CA ASN A 195 2.36 -21.28 6.60
C ASN A 195 3.19 -22.22 5.71
N GLU A 196 2.59 -23.30 5.19
CA GLU A 196 3.28 -24.27 4.32
C GLU A 196 3.90 -23.63 3.08
N SER A 197 3.28 -22.58 2.53
CA SER A 197 3.81 -21.85 1.37
C SER A 197 5.09 -21.07 1.71
N ALA A 198 5.11 -20.38 2.85
CA ALA A 198 6.26 -19.63 3.35
C ALA A 198 7.43 -20.55 3.71
N ALA A 199 7.09 -21.67 4.34
CA ALA A 199 8.07 -22.56 4.91
C ALA A 199 8.91 -23.29 3.85
N LYS A 200 8.36 -23.55 2.66
CA LYS A 200 9.10 -24.02 1.48
C LYS A 200 10.25 -23.11 1.08
N VAL A 201 10.16 -21.82 1.39
CA VAL A 201 11.19 -20.81 1.09
C VAL A 201 12.12 -20.62 2.30
N MET A 202 11.58 -20.59 3.51
CA MET A 202 12.34 -20.29 4.73
C MET A 202 13.15 -21.47 5.27
N ALA A 203 12.63 -22.70 5.14
CA ALA A 203 13.26 -23.90 5.66
C ALA A 203 12.98 -25.11 4.75
N PRO A 204 13.47 -25.11 3.50
CA PRO A 204 13.20 -26.18 2.53
C PRO A 204 13.61 -27.57 3.05
N ASP A 205 14.66 -27.65 3.86
CA ASP A 205 15.15 -28.91 4.44
C ASP A 205 14.24 -29.47 5.55
N LEU A 206 13.42 -28.62 6.17
CA LEU A 206 12.37 -29.02 7.11
C LEU A 206 11.06 -29.39 6.38
N PHE A 207 11.02 -29.21 5.05
CA PHE A 207 9.89 -29.53 4.17
C PHE A 207 10.19 -30.61 3.10
N PRO A 208 10.82 -31.76 3.43
CA PRO A 208 10.88 -32.84 2.47
C PRO A 208 9.47 -33.41 2.24
N ASN A 209 9.07 -33.55 0.98
CA ASN A 209 7.88 -34.29 0.51
C ASN A 209 6.50 -33.61 0.57
N GLY A 210 6.40 -32.28 0.36
CA GLY A 210 5.10 -31.69 0.01
C GLY A 210 4.08 -31.62 1.14
N SER A 211 4.54 -31.43 2.38
CA SER A 211 3.68 -31.06 3.51
C SER A 211 2.74 -29.91 3.14
N THR A 212 1.47 -30.06 3.47
CA THR A 212 0.38 -29.09 3.23
C THR A 212 -0.01 -28.34 4.49
N VAL A 213 0.76 -28.48 5.57
CA VAL A 213 0.45 -27.87 6.87
C VAL A 213 1.52 -26.89 7.30
N ALA A 214 1.10 -25.85 8.01
CA ALA A 214 1.96 -24.89 8.66
C ALA A 214 2.81 -25.55 9.76
N VAL A 215 4.08 -25.15 9.88
CA VAL A 215 5.05 -25.73 10.83
C VAL A 215 5.86 -24.66 11.54
N THR A 216 6.60 -25.10 12.56
CA THR A 216 7.57 -24.29 13.29
C THR A 216 8.95 -24.38 12.64
N VAL A 217 9.58 -23.25 12.37
CA VAL A 217 10.91 -23.17 11.75
C VAL A 217 11.86 -22.32 12.60
N PRO A 218 13.16 -22.67 12.68
CA PRO A 218 14.14 -21.86 13.40
C PRO A 218 14.19 -20.43 12.87
N TYR A 219 14.19 -19.46 13.78
CA TYR A 219 14.24 -18.05 13.44
C TYR A 219 14.90 -17.23 14.53
N ILE A 220 15.79 -16.35 14.10
CA ILE A 220 16.37 -15.29 14.91
C ILE A 220 16.21 -14.01 14.10
N GLN A 221 15.64 -12.98 14.72
CA GLN A 221 15.40 -11.71 14.06
C GLN A 221 16.73 -11.11 13.56
N PRO A 222 16.87 -10.78 12.27
CA PRO A 222 18.03 -10.06 11.78
C PRO A 222 18.02 -8.60 12.25
N ALA A 223 19.20 -7.99 12.34
CA ALA A 223 19.32 -6.58 12.72
C ALA A 223 18.71 -5.65 11.66
N GLY A 224 18.17 -4.51 12.10
CA GLY A 224 17.76 -3.41 11.23
C GLY A 224 16.32 -3.48 10.69
N GLN A 225 15.49 -4.39 11.20
CA GLN A 225 14.05 -4.35 10.89
C GLN A 225 13.39 -3.13 11.54
N THR A 226 12.54 -2.44 10.78
CA THR A 226 11.82 -1.25 11.24
C THR A 226 10.34 -1.35 10.94
N TRP A 227 9.57 -0.45 11.54
CA TRP A 227 8.13 -0.33 11.34
C TRP A 227 7.70 1.09 10.95
N PHE A 228 6.57 1.20 10.29
CA PHE A 228 5.93 2.47 9.93
C PHE A 228 4.42 2.37 10.03
N MET A 229 3.78 3.49 10.31
CA MET A 229 2.33 3.60 10.29
C MET A 229 1.91 4.74 9.38
N ASP A 230 0.92 4.51 8.53
CA ASP A 230 0.42 5.47 7.55
C ASP A 230 -1.06 5.23 7.22
N MET A 231 -1.69 6.23 6.62
CA MET A 231 -3.08 6.17 6.15
C MET A 231 -3.08 6.01 4.63
N ASP A 232 -4.06 5.30 4.08
CA ASP A 232 -4.36 5.39 2.65
C ASP A 232 -5.35 6.54 2.33
N ALA A 233 -5.69 6.70 1.05
CA ALA A 233 -6.55 7.76 0.54
C ALA A 233 -8.03 7.57 0.88
N ASP A 234 -8.39 6.41 1.45
CA ASP A 234 -9.72 6.09 1.95
C ASP A 234 -9.77 6.11 3.49
N GLY A 235 -8.68 6.55 4.13
CA GLY A 235 -8.59 6.73 5.58
C GLY A 235 -8.35 5.44 6.35
N LYS A 236 -7.91 4.37 5.70
CA LYS A 236 -7.53 3.13 6.39
C LYS A 236 -6.12 3.24 6.92
N LEU A 237 -5.93 2.76 8.15
CA LEU A 237 -4.65 2.75 8.84
C LEU A 237 -3.89 1.46 8.53
N TYR A 238 -2.59 1.55 8.36
CA TYR A 238 -1.76 0.38 8.11
C TYR A 238 -0.45 0.42 8.89
N LEU A 239 0.09 -0.78 9.09
CA LEU A 239 1.39 -1.04 9.69
C LEU A 239 2.29 -1.71 8.66
N THR A 240 3.41 -1.08 8.35
CA THR A 240 4.42 -1.60 7.42
C THR A 240 5.62 -2.10 8.20
N PHE A 241 6.09 -3.30 7.86
CA PHE A 241 7.38 -3.82 8.32
C PHE A 241 8.39 -3.74 7.19
N THR A 242 9.63 -3.38 7.49
CA THR A 242 10.71 -3.32 6.49
C THR A 242 11.77 -4.38 6.72
N ASN A 243 12.67 -4.55 5.74
CA ASN A 243 13.81 -5.47 5.84
C ASN A 243 13.36 -6.89 6.20
N LYS A 244 12.27 -7.33 5.57
CA LYS A 244 11.64 -8.65 5.77
C LYS A 244 11.09 -8.87 7.18
N GLY A 245 10.72 -7.81 7.89
CA GLY A 245 10.00 -7.90 9.15
C GLY A 245 8.56 -8.40 8.96
N PHE A 246 7.99 -9.02 9.99
CA PHE A 246 6.62 -9.55 10.00
C PHE A 246 6.13 -9.70 11.45
N PRO A 247 4.79 -9.73 11.69
CA PRO A 247 4.22 -9.83 13.03
C PRO A 247 4.11 -11.30 13.49
N SER A 248 5.25 -11.94 13.75
CA SER A 248 5.37 -13.34 14.26
C SER A 248 5.00 -14.46 13.28
N TYR A 249 3.89 -14.38 12.54
CA TYR A 249 3.47 -15.42 11.59
C TYR A 249 3.76 -15.04 10.13
N VAL A 250 4.33 -15.98 9.37
CA VAL A 250 4.62 -15.81 7.93
C VAL A 250 3.57 -16.56 7.11
N ALA A 251 2.59 -15.82 6.62
CA ALA A 251 1.45 -16.38 5.89
C ALA A 251 1.77 -16.85 4.46
N HIS A 252 2.74 -16.23 3.81
CA HIS A 252 3.16 -16.50 2.43
C HIS A 252 4.57 -15.91 2.22
N PRO A 253 5.41 -16.40 1.30
CA PRO A 253 6.73 -15.80 1.03
C PRO A 253 6.69 -14.30 0.73
N ASP A 254 5.60 -13.80 0.15
CA ASP A 254 5.44 -12.38 -0.18
C ASP A 254 5.48 -11.47 1.06
N VAL A 255 5.16 -11.99 2.26
CA VAL A 255 5.23 -11.19 3.49
C VAL A 255 6.67 -10.87 3.91
N LEU A 256 7.66 -11.58 3.38
CA LEU A 256 9.09 -11.40 3.68
C LEU A 256 9.72 -10.25 2.85
N GLY A 257 8.93 -9.24 2.49
CA GLY A 257 9.34 -7.99 1.84
C GLY A 257 9.08 -6.77 2.72
N ASN A 258 9.03 -5.58 2.11
CA ASN A 258 8.44 -4.41 2.75
C ASN A 258 6.93 -4.50 2.59
N VAL A 259 6.26 -5.11 3.57
CA VAL A 259 4.82 -5.45 3.47
C VAL A 259 4.00 -4.67 4.47
N ARG A 260 2.87 -4.19 3.98
CA ARG A 260 1.89 -3.38 4.68
C ARG A 260 0.69 -4.25 5.10
N TYR A 261 0.28 -4.11 6.35
CA TYR A 261 -0.86 -4.79 6.97
C TYR A 261 -1.93 -3.74 7.29
N GLU A 262 -3.18 -3.97 6.89
CA GLU A 262 -4.28 -3.11 7.32
C GLU A 262 -4.50 -3.31 8.82
N ILE A 263 -4.52 -2.23 9.59
CA ILE A 263 -4.88 -2.26 11.00
C ILE A 263 -6.41 -2.21 11.06
N LEU A 264 -7.03 -3.36 11.35
CA LEU A 264 -8.48 -3.47 11.50
C LEU A 264 -8.96 -2.94 12.86
N GLU A 265 -8.14 -3.11 13.89
CA GLU A 265 -8.39 -2.63 15.24
C GLU A 265 -7.07 -2.25 15.91
N LEU A 266 -7.02 -1.07 16.52
CA LEU A 266 -5.94 -0.66 17.40
C LEU A 266 -6.52 0.08 18.60
N THR A 267 -6.40 -0.54 19.77
CA THR A 267 -6.82 0.02 21.06
C THR A 267 -5.68 -0.08 22.07
N GLU A 268 -5.92 0.30 23.32
CA GLU A 268 -4.93 0.14 24.37
C GLU A 268 -4.47 -1.30 24.58
N ASN A 269 -5.34 -2.28 24.33
CA ASN A 269 -5.11 -3.70 24.65
C ASN A 269 -5.25 -4.63 23.45
N THR A 270 -5.52 -4.12 22.25
CA THR A 270 -5.75 -4.94 21.05
C THR A 270 -5.07 -4.34 19.85
N LEU A 271 -4.39 -5.21 19.10
CA LEU A 271 -3.88 -4.95 17.76
C LEU A 271 -4.41 -6.06 16.86
N GLN A 272 -5.22 -5.71 15.87
CA GLN A 272 -5.71 -6.63 14.85
C GLN A 272 -5.23 -6.20 13.47
N LEU A 273 -4.52 -7.11 12.82
CA LEU A 273 -3.89 -6.92 11.51
C LEU A 273 -4.58 -7.79 10.47
N GLN A 274 -4.64 -7.28 9.24
CA GLN A 274 -4.99 -8.02 8.04
C GLN A 274 -3.88 -7.90 7.01
N TRP A 275 -3.45 -9.03 6.48
CA TRP A 275 -2.66 -9.09 5.27
C TRP A 275 -3.51 -9.56 4.09
N LYS A 276 -3.45 -8.84 2.97
CA LYS A 276 -4.16 -9.19 1.74
C LYS A 276 -3.21 -9.87 0.78
N GLY A 277 -3.34 -11.20 0.66
CA GLY A 277 -2.64 -12.00 -0.33
C GLY A 277 -3.43 -12.16 -1.62
N SER A 278 -2.84 -12.82 -2.61
CA SER A 278 -3.53 -13.14 -3.86
C SER A 278 -4.61 -14.21 -3.63
N GLY A 279 -5.87 -13.77 -3.55
CA GLY A 279 -7.02 -14.66 -3.37
C GLY A 279 -7.26 -15.15 -1.93
N ILE A 280 -6.46 -14.72 -0.95
CA ILE A 280 -6.59 -15.10 0.46
C ILE A 280 -6.16 -13.93 1.36
N ASN A 281 -6.98 -13.63 2.37
CA ASN A 281 -6.60 -12.71 3.44
C ASN A 281 -6.21 -13.49 4.69
N TRP A 282 -5.23 -12.99 5.42
CA TRP A 282 -4.81 -13.50 6.72
C TRP A 282 -5.05 -12.47 7.80
N TYR A 283 -5.48 -12.93 8.97
CA TYR A 283 -5.87 -12.11 10.11
C TYR A 283 -5.08 -12.51 11.34
N MET A 284 -4.57 -11.51 12.06
CA MET A 284 -3.76 -11.72 13.25
C MET A 284 -4.19 -10.77 14.35
N ARG A 285 -4.45 -11.30 15.55
CA ARG A 285 -4.88 -10.54 16.72
C ARG A 285 -3.90 -10.75 17.87
N PHE A 286 -3.45 -9.62 18.40
CA PHE A 286 -2.55 -9.52 19.52
C PHE A 286 -3.20 -8.74 20.65
N LYS A 287 -2.71 -9.01 21.86
CA LYS A 287 -3.01 -8.25 23.07
C LYS A 287 -1.72 -7.78 23.73
N VAL A 288 -1.83 -6.78 24.60
CA VAL A 288 -0.70 -6.34 25.41
C VAL A 288 -0.36 -7.41 26.44
N LYS A 289 0.92 -7.71 26.59
CA LYS A 289 1.45 -8.55 27.66
C LYS A 289 1.36 -7.78 28.98
N GLN A 290 0.55 -8.31 29.89
CA GLN A 290 0.40 -7.78 31.26
C GLN A 290 1.58 -8.16 32.16
#